data_AF-A0A1I6MMB6-F1
#
_entry.id   AF-A0A1I6MMB6-F1
#
_cell.length_a   1.000
_cell.length_b   1.000
_cell.length_c   1.000
_cell.angle_alpha   90.00
_cell.angle_beta   90.00
_cell.angle_gamma   90.00
#
_symmetry.space_group_name_H-M   'P 1'
#
loop_
_entity.id
_entity.type
_entity.pdbx_description
1 polymer ?
#
loop_
_entity_poly.entity_id
_entity_poly.type
_entity_poly.pdbx_seq_one_letter_code
_entity_poly.pdbx_strand_id
1 'polypeptide(L)'
;MQLDRTSAAEISALLEQASALCDQSLRTVKVHESLGYIHVYGRLVGHFLGHSYTNILAPLWQAYPDLEPPQMKEGYSQPVASLSAESQAAIGAFIEHVSKALPRIKELLEFQEGSMPLPFGGFPEVENSGAQIREFLAKPRFRDEKPPL
;
A
#
# COMPACT_ATOMS: atom_id res chain seq x y z
N MET A 1 15.14 7.34 -36.60
CA MET A 1 13.88 7.01 -37.29
C MET A 1 12.83 7.95 -36.71
N GLN A 2 12.25 8.84 -37.50
CA GLN A 2 11.10 9.64 -37.02
C GLN A 2 9.93 8.67 -36.86
N LEU A 3 9.44 8.53 -35.62
CA LEU A 3 8.17 7.87 -35.37
C LEU A 3 7.08 8.69 -36.05
N ASP A 4 6.12 8.06 -36.72
CA ASP A 4 4.96 8.79 -37.26
C ASP A 4 3.80 8.80 -36.24
N ARG A 5 2.80 9.64 -36.49
CA ARG A 5 1.64 9.77 -35.59
C ARG A 5 0.88 8.45 -35.45
N THR A 6 0.83 7.63 -36.50
CA THR A 6 0.08 6.36 -36.49
C THR A 6 0.73 5.36 -35.54
N SER A 7 2.04 5.18 -35.65
CA SER A 7 2.82 4.37 -34.72
C SER A 7 2.77 4.93 -33.30
N ALA A 8 2.77 6.25 -33.14
CA ALA A 8 2.61 6.88 -31.83
C ALA A 8 1.25 6.53 -31.20
N ALA A 9 0.16 6.63 -31.96
CA ALA A 9 -1.17 6.27 -31.48
C ALA A 9 -1.27 4.78 -31.10
N GLU A 10 -0.66 3.90 -31.89
CA GLU A 10 -0.60 2.46 -31.59
C GLU A 10 0.16 2.18 -30.29
N ILE A 11 1.33 2.80 -30.10
CA ILE A 11 2.12 2.68 -28.86
C ILE A 11 1.32 3.15 -27.65
N SER A 12 0.66 4.32 -27.73
CA SER A 12 -0.22 4.82 -26.66
C SER A 12 -1.31 3.80 -26.33
N ALA A 13 -2.03 3.29 -27.33
CA ALA A 13 -3.13 2.36 -27.12
C ALA A 13 -2.65 1.04 -26.47
N LEU A 14 -1.49 0.51 -26.89
CA LEU A 14 -0.91 -0.70 -26.33
C LEU A 14 -0.51 -0.51 -24.86
N LEU A 15 0.07 0.64 -24.51
CA LEU A 15 0.47 0.94 -23.12
C LEU A 15 -0.73 1.25 -22.23
N GLU A 16 -1.78 1.87 -22.75
CA GLU A 16 -3.07 2.02 -22.04
C GLU A 16 -3.71 0.65 -21.76
N GLN A 17 -3.72 -0.24 -22.76
CA GLN A 17 -4.22 -1.61 -22.58
C GLN A 17 -3.39 -2.38 -21.54
N ALA A 18 -2.06 -2.28 -21.60
CA ALA A 18 -1.18 -2.90 -20.61
C ALA A 18 -1.44 -2.36 -19.20
N SER A 19 -1.71 -1.06 -19.07
CA SER A 19 -2.05 -0.43 -17.79
C SER A 19 -3.37 -0.96 -17.23
N ALA A 20 -4.40 -1.10 -18.07
CA ALA A 20 -5.67 -1.71 -17.66
C ALA A 20 -5.52 -3.18 -17.22
N LEU A 21 -4.66 -3.95 -17.91
CA LEU A 21 -4.35 -5.33 -17.53
C LEU A 21 -3.59 -5.42 -16.21
N CYS A 22 -2.71 -4.45 -15.91
CA CYS A 22 -2.02 -4.35 -14.62
C CYS A 22 -3.01 -4.12 -13.46
N ASP A 23 -4.02 -3.27 -13.67
CA ASP A 23 -5.06 -3.04 -12.67
C ASP A 23 -5.90 -4.30 -12.45
N GLN A 24 -6.24 -5.01 -13.51
CA GLN A 24 -7.00 -6.25 -13.44
C GLN A 24 -6.21 -7.34 -12.70
N SER A 25 -4.93 -7.53 -13.03
CA SER A 25 -4.08 -8.52 -12.38
C SER A 25 -3.88 -8.21 -10.89
N LEU A 26 -3.72 -6.93 -10.52
CA LEU A 26 -3.64 -6.51 -9.12
C LEU A 26 -4.89 -6.87 -8.33
N ARG A 27 -6.08 -6.74 -8.92
CA ARG A 27 -7.34 -7.14 -8.26
C ARG A 27 -7.36 -8.65 -7.98
N THR A 28 -6.95 -9.47 -8.95
CA THR A 28 -6.87 -10.92 -8.77
C THR A 28 -5.88 -11.30 -7.67
N VAL A 29 -4.67 -10.73 -7.70
CA VAL A 29 -3.65 -10.98 -6.67
C VAL A 29 -4.15 -10.57 -5.28
N LYS A 30 -4.84 -9.43 -5.16
CA LYS A 30 -5.43 -8.98 -3.87
C LYS A 30 -6.45 -9.96 -3.28
N VAL A 31 -7.15 -10.73 -4.10
CA VAL A 31 -8.17 -11.68 -3.65
C VAL A 31 -7.56 -13.02 -3.22
N HIS A 32 -6.50 -13.46 -3.90
CA HIS A 32 -5.99 -14.82 -3.76
C HIS A 32 -4.69 -14.94 -2.97
N GLU A 33 -3.94 -13.84 -2.82
CA GLU A 33 -2.58 -13.89 -2.27
C GLU A 33 -2.47 -13.21 -0.91
N SER A 34 -1.40 -13.56 -0.19
CA SER A 34 -1.06 -12.92 1.08
C SER A 34 -0.61 -11.47 0.89
N LEU A 35 -0.73 -10.67 1.96
CA LEU A 35 -0.29 -9.25 1.97
C LEU A 35 1.17 -9.06 1.53
N GLY A 36 2.05 -10.02 1.83
CA GLY A 36 3.46 -9.97 1.41
C GLY A 36 3.61 -9.99 -0.11
N TYR A 37 2.92 -10.92 -0.79
CA TYR A 37 2.94 -11.00 -2.25
C TYR A 37 2.25 -9.80 -2.91
N ILE A 38 1.13 -9.35 -2.33
CA ILE A 38 0.42 -8.15 -2.80
C ILE A 38 1.35 -6.93 -2.78
N HIS A 39 2.13 -6.74 -1.71
CA HIS A 39 3.05 -5.61 -1.59
C HIS A 39 4.18 -5.66 -2.63
N VAL A 40 4.79 -6.83 -2.82
CA VAL A 40 5.86 -7.01 -3.81
C VAL A 40 5.33 -6.76 -5.22
N TYR A 41 4.21 -7.38 -5.58
CA TYR A 41 3.63 -7.24 -6.91
C TYR A 41 3.14 -5.81 -7.18
N GLY A 42 2.49 -5.17 -6.20
CA GLY A 42 2.08 -3.77 -6.27
C GLY A 42 3.24 -2.83 -6.59
N ARG A 43 4.41 -3.05 -5.96
CA ARG A 43 5.63 -2.28 -6.28
C ARG A 43 6.13 -2.51 -7.70
N LEU A 44 6.14 -3.76 -8.17
CA LEU A 44 6.58 -4.09 -9.53
C LEU A 44 5.69 -3.45 -10.59
N VAL A 45 4.37 -3.52 -10.40
CA VAL A 45 3.40 -2.85 -11.27
C VAL A 45 3.58 -1.33 -11.23
N GLY A 46 3.74 -0.75 -10.03
CA GLY A 46 4.01 0.68 -9.89
C GLY A 46 5.25 1.14 -10.65
N HIS A 47 6.35 0.36 -10.59
CA HIS A 47 7.55 0.64 -11.39
C HIS A 47 7.29 0.56 -12.89
N PHE A 48 6.59 -0.48 -13.36
CA PHE A 48 6.25 -0.63 -14.77
C PHE A 48 5.42 0.55 -15.29
N LEU A 49 4.37 0.93 -14.57
CA LEU A 49 3.50 2.06 -14.95
C LEU A 49 4.27 3.38 -14.92
N GLY A 50 5.03 3.62 -13.85
CA GLY A 50 5.86 4.82 -13.71
C GLY A 50 6.86 4.96 -14.85
N HIS A 51 7.63 3.91 -15.16
CA HIS A 51 8.59 3.92 -16.25
C HIS A 51 7.93 4.04 -17.64
N SER A 52 6.80 3.36 -17.86
CA SER A 52 6.06 3.47 -19.12
C SER A 52 5.59 4.91 -19.34
N TYR A 53 5.12 5.57 -18.28
CA TYR A 53 4.75 6.98 -18.35
C TYR A 53 5.95 7.88 -18.60
N THR A 54 6.97 7.85 -17.73
CA THR A 54 8.08 8.82 -17.78
C THR A 54 8.97 8.64 -19.01
N ASN A 55 9.16 7.41 -19.48
CA ASN A 55 10.17 7.10 -20.50
C ASN A 55 9.58 6.91 -21.89
N ILE A 56 8.26 6.70 -22.02
CA ILE A 56 7.61 6.44 -23.30
C ILE A 56 6.46 7.42 -23.53
N LEU A 57 5.41 7.39 -22.71
CA LEU A 57 4.19 8.16 -22.96
C LEU A 57 4.40 9.67 -22.87
N ALA A 58 5.09 10.16 -21.83
CA ALA A 58 5.29 11.60 -21.66
C ALA A 58 6.09 12.23 -22.82
N PRO A 59 7.25 11.68 -23.26
CA PRO A 59 7.92 12.15 -24.47
C PRO A 59 7.06 12.04 -25.74
N LEU A 60 6.27 10.96 -25.86
CA LEU A 60 5.39 10.73 -27.00
C LEU A 60 4.28 11.79 -27.08
N TRP A 61 3.64 12.11 -25.96
CA TRP A 61 2.61 13.14 -25.87
C TRP A 61 3.17 14.55 -26.04
N GLN A 62 4.43 14.80 -25.69
CA GLN A 62 5.10 16.05 -26.05
C GLN A 62 5.24 16.21 -27.57
N ALA A 63 5.53 15.12 -28.29
CA ALA A 63 5.61 15.12 -29.75
C ALA A 63 4.23 15.14 -30.44
N TYR A 64 3.22 14.51 -29.81
CA TYR A 64 1.84 14.39 -30.31
C TYR A 64 0.82 14.70 -29.19
N PRO A 65 0.59 15.98 -28.86
CA PRO A 65 -0.25 16.38 -27.71
C PRO A 65 -1.74 16.00 -27.83
N ASP A 66 -2.21 15.71 -29.05
CA ASP A 66 -3.56 15.23 -29.29
C ASP A 66 -3.80 13.79 -28.81
N LEU A 67 -2.73 13.03 -28.55
CA LEU A 67 -2.79 11.67 -28.02
C LEU A 67 -2.85 11.62 -26.48
N GLU A 68 -2.65 12.73 -25.79
CA GLU A 68 -2.69 12.78 -24.32
C GLU A 68 -4.15 12.68 -23.81
N PRO A 69 -4.49 11.68 -22.98
CA PRO A 69 -5.82 11.54 -22.42
C PRO A 69 -6.22 12.76 -21.56
N PRO A 70 -7.48 13.23 -21.62
CA PRO A 70 -7.93 14.37 -20.81
C PRO A 70 -7.67 14.21 -19.30
N GLN A 71 -7.78 12.99 -18.80
CA GLN A 71 -7.59 12.62 -17.39
C GLN A 71 -6.16 12.93 -16.89
N MET A 72 -5.17 12.84 -17.79
CA MET A 72 -3.76 13.08 -17.46
C MET A 72 -3.40 14.57 -17.43
N LYS A 73 -4.30 15.43 -17.92
CA LYS A 73 -4.16 16.90 -17.88
C LYS A 73 -4.62 17.48 -16.54
N GLU A 74 -5.31 16.69 -15.73
CA GLU A 74 -5.71 17.09 -14.38
C GLU A 74 -4.48 17.09 -13.47
N GLY A 75 -4.35 18.12 -12.63
CA GLY A 75 -3.25 18.18 -11.66
C GLY A 75 -3.32 17.00 -10.70
N TYR A 76 -2.19 16.30 -10.50
CA TYR A 76 -2.10 15.25 -9.50
C TYR A 76 -2.44 15.82 -8.11
N SER A 77 -3.45 15.25 -7.46
CA SER A 77 -3.72 15.50 -6.05
C SER A 77 -3.19 14.32 -5.25
N GLN A 78 -2.31 14.61 -4.28
CA GLN A 78 -1.85 13.58 -3.37
C GLN A 78 -3.05 13.10 -2.54
N PRO A 79 -3.34 11.79 -2.52
CA PRO A 79 -4.45 11.28 -1.72
C PRO A 79 -4.18 11.59 -0.25
N VAL A 80 -5.18 12.16 0.42
CA VAL A 80 -5.12 12.36 1.87
C VAL A 80 -5.12 10.99 2.53
N ALA A 81 -4.09 10.69 3.31
CA ALA A 81 -4.03 9.44 4.05
C ALA A 81 -5.13 9.45 5.13
N SER A 82 -6.25 8.83 4.82
CA SER A 82 -7.40 8.73 5.73
C SER A 82 -7.92 7.30 5.75
N LEU A 83 -8.27 6.82 6.94
CA LEU A 83 -9.00 5.57 7.12
C LEU A 83 -10.50 5.82 6.95
N SER A 84 -11.21 4.87 6.35
CA SER A 84 -12.68 4.89 6.33
C SER A 84 -13.23 4.76 7.76
N ALA A 85 -14.48 5.19 7.98
CA ALA A 85 -15.12 5.08 9.29
C ALA A 85 -15.19 3.62 9.77
N GLU A 86 -15.45 2.69 8.85
CA GLU A 86 -15.48 1.25 9.10
C GLU A 86 -14.10 0.74 9.51
N SER A 87 -13.04 1.20 8.83
CA SER A 87 -11.66 0.83 9.16
C SER A 87 -11.25 1.35 10.53
N GLN A 88 -11.60 2.61 10.85
CA GLN A 88 -11.34 3.21 12.16
C GLN A 88 -12.06 2.44 13.28
N ALA A 89 -13.34 2.11 13.08
CA ALA A 89 -14.13 1.35 14.03
C ALA A 89 -13.54 -0.06 14.27
N ALA A 90 -13.15 -0.76 13.21
CA ALA A 90 -12.55 -2.09 13.31
C ALA A 90 -11.21 -2.07 14.07
N ILE A 91 -10.32 -1.13 13.76
CA ILE A 91 -9.04 -0.99 14.45
C ILE A 91 -9.26 -0.57 15.91
N GLY A 92 -10.22 0.33 16.18
CA GLY A 92 -10.60 0.74 17.53
C GLY A 92 -11.06 -0.43 18.38
N ALA A 93 -11.97 -1.26 17.85
CA ALA A 93 -12.47 -2.46 18.53
C ALA A 93 -11.34 -3.47 18.83
N PHE A 94 -10.40 -3.65 17.90
CA PHE A 94 -9.21 -4.47 18.13
C PHE A 94 -8.35 -3.93 19.29
N ILE A 95 -8.03 -2.63 19.30
CA ILE A 95 -7.23 -2.01 20.36
C ILE A 95 -7.92 -2.16 21.72
N GLU A 96 -9.23 -1.96 21.78
CA GLU A 96 -10.01 -2.12 23.01
C GLU A 96 -9.99 -3.57 23.51
N HIS A 97 -10.10 -4.54 22.59
CA HIS A 97 -10.00 -5.95 22.95
C HIS A 97 -8.63 -6.29 23.53
N VAL A 98 -7.55 -5.87 22.84
CA VAL A 98 -6.17 -6.14 23.27
C VAL A 98 -5.86 -5.49 24.63
N SER A 99 -6.33 -4.27 24.87
CA SER A 99 -6.09 -3.57 26.13
C SER A 99 -6.72 -4.25 27.34
N LYS A 100 -7.83 -4.97 27.15
CA LYS A 100 -8.49 -5.78 28.18
C LYS A 100 -7.88 -7.18 28.31
N ALA A 101 -7.49 -7.79 27.20
CA ALA A 101 -6.97 -9.14 27.17
C ALA A 101 -5.55 -9.23 27.77
N LEU A 102 -4.65 -8.29 27.44
CA LEU A 102 -3.24 -8.37 27.85
C LEU A 102 -3.04 -8.43 29.38
N PRO A 103 -3.68 -7.58 30.20
CA PRO A 103 -3.57 -7.71 31.66
C PRO A 103 -4.02 -9.08 32.16
N ARG A 104 -5.13 -9.59 31.62
CA ARG A 104 -5.65 -10.91 32.02
C ARG A 104 -4.69 -12.05 31.63
N ILE A 105 -4.06 -11.95 30.46
CA ILE A 105 -3.06 -12.94 30.02
C ILE A 105 -1.81 -12.87 30.92
N LYS A 106 -1.36 -11.67 31.31
CA LYS A 106 -0.26 -11.48 32.27
C LYS A 106 -0.56 -12.17 33.60
N GLU A 107 -1.73 -11.91 34.19
CA GLU A 107 -2.16 -12.54 35.45
C GLU A 107 -2.16 -14.08 35.36
N LEU A 108 -2.69 -14.63 34.27
CA LEU A 108 -2.78 -16.09 34.08
C LEU A 108 -1.41 -16.75 33.94
N LEU A 109 -0.46 -16.09 33.28
CA LEU A 109 0.90 -16.61 33.10
C LEU A 109 1.78 -16.40 34.34
N GLU A 110 1.54 -15.36 35.13
CA GLU A 110 2.20 -15.15 36.43
C GLU A 110 1.74 -16.16 37.49
N PHE A 111 0.49 -16.62 37.43
CA PHE A 111 -0.08 -17.60 38.38
C PHE A 111 0.40 -19.03 38.12
N GLN A 112 0.93 -19.34 36.94
CA GLN A 112 1.57 -20.63 36.67
C GLN A 112 3.01 -20.60 37.21
N GLU A 113 3.25 -21.28 38.33
CA GLU A 113 4.56 -21.39 38.99
C GLU A 113 5.69 -21.68 37.99
N GLY A 114 6.59 -20.70 37.86
CA GLY A 114 7.72 -20.72 36.94
C GLY A 114 7.40 -19.92 35.67
N SER A 115 7.81 -18.65 35.62
CA SER A 115 7.58 -17.78 34.47
C SER A 115 7.96 -18.52 33.19
N MET A 116 6.97 -18.89 32.37
CA MET A 116 7.25 -19.48 31.07
C MET A 116 8.08 -18.44 30.30
N PRO A 117 9.33 -18.73 29.92
CA PRO A 117 10.15 -17.76 29.22
C PRO A 117 9.50 -17.51 27.86
N LEU A 118 8.90 -16.33 27.70
CA LEU A 118 8.30 -15.93 26.44
C LEU A 118 9.44 -15.60 25.45
N PRO A 119 9.58 -16.33 24.34
CA PRO A 119 10.60 -16.03 23.35
C PRO A 119 10.25 -14.71 22.62
N PHE A 120 11.25 -14.06 22.03
CA PHE A 120 11.07 -12.86 21.19
C PHE A 120 10.40 -11.69 21.93
N GLY A 121 11.07 -11.17 22.97
CA GLY A 121 10.71 -9.91 23.63
C GLY A 121 9.49 -9.93 24.56
N GLY A 122 8.61 -10.94 24.46
CA GLY A 122 7.51 -11.17 25.41
C GLY A 122 6.46 -10.05 25.45
N PHE A 123 5.83 -9.84 26.61
CA PHE A 123 4.78 -8.83 26.78
C PHE A 123 5.17 -7.41 26.36
N PRO A 124 6.38 -6.89 26.68
CA PRO A 124 6.80 -5.56 26.23
C PRO A 124 6.69 -5.35 24.72
N GLU A 125 7.03 -6.36 23.91
CA GLU A 125 6.99 -6.27 22.45
C GLU A 125 5.54 -6.23 21.93
N VAL A 126 4.64 -6.99 22.56
CA VAL A 126 3.21 -6.99 22.24
C VAL A 126 2.56 -5.65 22.64
N GLU A 127 2.91 -5.11 23.81
CA GLU A 127 2.44 -3.81 24.28
C GLU A 127 2.90 -2.67 23.36
N ASN A 128 4.17 -2.71 22.94
CA ASN A 128 4.71 -1.77 21.95
C ASN A 128 3.95 -1.86 20.62
N SER A 129 3.66 -3.08 20.13
CA SER A 129 2.88 -3.27 18.90
C SER A 129 1.47 -2.67 19.02
N GLY A 130 0.80 -2.86 20.16
CA GLY A 130 -0.50 -2.25 20.44
C GLY A 130 -0.45 -0.72 20.47
N ALA A 131 0.61 -0.14 21.02
CA ALA A 131 0.84 1.31 21.03
C ALA A 131 1.05 1.87 19.61
N GLN A 132 1.84 1.20 18.78
CA GLN A 132 2.06 1.59 17.38
C GLN A 132 0.77 1.55 16.56
N ILE A 133 -0.09 0.55 16.76
CA ILE A 133 -1.39 0.46 16.08
C ILE A 133 -2.33 1.60 16.52
N ARG A 134 -2.28 1.99 17.81
CA ARG A 134 -3.03 3.16 18.31
C ARG A 134 -2.53 4.47 17.72
N GLU A 135 -1.23 4.63 17.58
CA GLU A 135 -0.65 5.80 16.91
C GLU A 135 -1.06 5.85 15.44
N PHE A 136 -1.02 4.71 14.73
CA PHE A 136 -1.49 4.60 13.36
C PHE A 136 -2.97 4.99 13.22
N LEU A 137 -3.84 4.56 14.14
CA LEU A 137 -5.24 4.96 14.13
C LEU A 137 -5.41 6.48 14.29
N ALA A 138 -4.62 7.10 15.17
CA ALA A 138 -4.65 8.54 15.41
C ALA A 138 -4.06 9.36 14.26
N LYS A 139 -3.05 8.81 13.56
CA LYS A 139 -2.36 9.43 12.43
C LYS A 139 -2.11 8.37 11.36
N PRO A 140 -3.11 8.08 10.50
CA PRO A 140 -2.93 7.09 9.45
C PRO A 140 -1.89 7.58 8.46
N ARG A 141 -0.65 7.09 8.58
CA ARG A 141 0.42 7.36 7.63
C ARG A 141 0.76 6.06 6.93
N PHE A 142 0.45 5.99 5.64
CA PHE A 142 1.07 5.00 4.76
C PHE A 142 2.48 5.54 4.45
N ARG A 143 3.53 4.84 4.90
CA ARG A 143 4.93 5.32 4.92
C ARG A 143 5.40 5.96 3.60
N ASP A 144 6.01 7.13 3.72
CA ASP A 144 7.08 7.65 2.83
C ASP A 144 8.30 8.15 3.63
N GLU A 145 8.36 7.96 4.96
CA GLU A 145 9.57 8.27 5.72
C GLU A 145 10.57 7.12 5.55
N LYS A 146 11.69 7.41 4.86
CA LYS A 146 12.88 6.55 4.85
C LYS A 146 13.22 6.15 6.29
N PRO A 147 13.53 4.88 6.57
CA PRO A 147 14.09 4.54 7.87
C PRO A 147 15.36 5.38 8.09
N PRO A 148 15.62 5.87 9.32
CA PRO A 148 16.88 6.53 9.63
C PRO A 148 18.04 5.59 9.27
N LEU A 149 19.04 6.16 8.60
CA LEU A 149 20.30 5.50 8.25
C LEU A 149 21.05 5.05 9.51
#